data_AF-A0A661MNR9-F1
#
_entry.id   AF-A0A661MNR9-F1
#
_cell.length_a   1.000
_cell.length_b   1.000
_cell.length_c   1.000
_cell.angle_alpha   90.00
_cell.angle_beta   90.00
_cell.angle_gamma   90.00
#
_symmetry.space_group_name_H-M   'P 1'
#
loop_
_entity.id
_entity.type
_entity.pdbx_description
1 polymer ?
#
loop_
_entity_poly.entity_id
_entity_poly.type
_entity_poly.pdbx_seq_one_letter_code
_entity_poly.pdbx_strand_id
1 'polypeptide(L)'
;MSERAKVQGPQATMLFRVVAFFSRLQVGYLFHRQKDTQLLIILFALIAGTTALAIITMAAQLTKLPLLFPPLAPSAFILFYTPLSPSASPRNVFLSHTMGLGVGLLCLKVMAFFYTEQSLFDSAAMSWQRVVVIGLSTGLIGLLMIVLRCVHPPAAATALIAALGYFKNIFQVMALVAAVILLLVEAVVFVRLIGGLPYPIWKIDQRLTKAYRELADGIGSRGGFWQEISSNIYKKRR
;
A
#
# COMPACT_ATOMS: atom_id res chain seq x y z
N MET A 1 -50.26 -42.63 4.65
CA MET A 1 -49.40 -41.93 3.69
C MET A 1 -48.66 -40.84 4.45
N SER A 2 -47.36 -41.03 4.72
CA SER A 2 -46.54 -40.08 5.47
C SER A 2 -45.82 -39.16 4.49
N GLU A 3 -46.20 -37.88 4.51
CA GLU A 3 -45.65 -36.83 3.66
C GLU A 3 -44.23 -36.50 4.14
N ARG A 4 -43.21 -36.98 3.42
CA ARG A 4 -41.81 -36.62 3.69
C ARG A 4 -41.66 -35.12 3.44
N ALA A 5 -41.57 -34.34 4.52
CA ALA A 5 -41.14 -32.95 4.47
C ALA A 5 -39.81 -32.85 3.69
N LYS A 6 -39.83 -32.21 2.53
CA LYS A 6 -38.61 -31.86 1.78
C LYS A 6 -37.78 -30.95 2.68
N VAL A 7 -36.74 -31.50 3.29
CA VAL A 7 -35.73 -30.72 3.99
C VAL A 7 -35.09 -29.79 2.96
N GLN A 8 -35.49 -28.52 2.99
CA GLN A 8 -34.90 -27.49 2.14
C GLN A 8 -33.42 -27.37 2.53
N GLY A 9 -32.53 -27.71 1.60
CA GLY A 9 -31.09 -27.57 1.83
C GLY A 9 -30.71 -26.11 2.14
N PRO A 10 -29.54 -25.86 2.75
CA PRO A 10 -29.10 -24.52 3.16
C PRO A 10 -29.08 -23.49 2.01
N GLN A 11 -29.04 -23.96 0.76
CA GLN A 11 -29.11 -23.15 -0.46
C GLN A 11 -30.48 -22.48 -0.72
N ALA A 12 -31.53 -22.92 -0.01
CA ALA A 12 -32.87 -22.35 -0.12
C ALA A 12 -33.04 -21.04 0.67
N THR A 13 -32.07 -20.69 1.54
CA THR A 13 -32.17 -19.50 2.39
C THR A 13 -31.85 -18.21 1.62
N MET A 14 -32.60 -17.14 1.93
CA MET A 14 -32.39 -15.81 1.34
C MET A 14 -30.98 -15.27 1.64
N LEU A 15 -30.47 -15.54 2.86
CA LEU A 15 -29.11 -15.21 3.26
C LEU A 15 -28.07 -15.87 2.36
N PHE A 16 -28.21 -17.17 2.07
CA PHE A 16 -27.31 -17.88 1.16
C PHE A 16 -27.34 -17.28 -0.25
N ARG A 17 -28.51 -16.90 -0.75
CA ARG A 17 -28.64 -16.27 -2.08
C ARG A 17 -27.97 -14.89 -2.15
N VAL A 18 -28.11 -14.09 -1.10
CA VAL A 18 -27.45 -12.77 -1.01
C VAL A 18 -25.93 -12.93 -0.91
N VAL A 19 -25.44 -13.80 -0.03
CA VAL A 19 -24.00 -14.09 0.09
C VAL A 19 -23.45 -14.66 -1.21
N ALA A 20 -24.17 -15.59 -1.85
CA ALA A 20 -23.78 -16.17 -3.13
C ALA A 20 -23.80 -15.16 -4.28
N PHE A 21 -24.67 -14.15 -4.23
CA PHE A 21 -24.70 -13.07 -5.21
C PHE A 21 -23.47 -12.17 -5.06
N PHE A 22 -23.17 -11.71 -3.85
CA PHE A 22 -21.97 -10.90 -3.59
C PHE A 22 -20.68 -11.68 -3.83
N SER A 23 -20.62 -12.97 -3.48
CA SER A 23 -19.45 -13.81 -3.74
C SER A 23 -19.20 -14.04 -5.23
N ARG A 24 -20.23 -13.97 -6.09
CA ARG A 24 -20.08 -14.04 -7.55
C ARG A 24 -19.54 -12.76 -8.16
N LEU A 25 -19.68 -11.62 -7.46
CA LEU A 25 -19.13 -10.32 -7.86
C LEU A 25 -17.70 -10.11 -7.34
N GLN A 26 -17.23 -10.96 -6.43
CA GLN A 26 -15.87 -10.89 -5.91
C GLN A 26 -14.85 -11.17 -7.01
N VAL A 27 -13.86 -10.28 -7.12
CA VAL A 27 -12.72 -10.39 -8.03
C VAL A 27 -12.05 -11.77 -7.90
N GLY A 28 -11.88 -12.27 -6.67
CA GLY A 28 -11.31 -13.60 -6.40
C GLY A 28 -12.05 -14.77 -7.07
N TYR A 29 -13.38 -14.68 -7.24
CA TYR A 29 -14.17 -15.69 -7.95
C TYR A 29 -14.02 -15.57 -9.48
N LEU A 30 -13.96 -14.34 -10.00
CA LEU A 30 -13.85 -14.06 -11.43
C LEU A 30 -12.48 -14.47 -11.99
N PHE A 31 -11.41 -14.31 -11.21
CA PHE A 31 -10.04 -14.76 -11.55
C PHE A 31 -9.95 -16.24 -11.93
N HIS A 32 -10.74 -17.10 -11.28
CA HIS A 32 -10.70 -18.55 -11.55
C HIS A 32 -11.47 -18.97 -12.81
N ARG A 33 -12.26 -18.08 -13.41
CA ARG A 33 -13.28 -18.45 -14.40
C ARG A 33 -13.14 -17.75 -15.75
N GLN A 34 -12.52 -16.57 -15.83
CA GLN A 34 -12.47 -15.78 -17.07
C GLN A 34 -11.08 -15.73 -17.72
N LYS A 35 -11.08 -15.56 -19.05
CA LYS A 35 -9.88 -15.40 -19.87
C LYS A 35 -9.27 -13.98 -19.80
N ASP A 36 -10.06 -12.96 -19.45
CA ASP A 36 -9.67 -11.54 -19.43
C ASP A 36 -9.43 -10.97 -18.01
N THR A 37 -8.72 -11.74 -17.19
CA THR A 37 -8.36 -11.36 -15.81
C THR A 37 -7.64 -10.00 -15.71
N GLN A 38 -6.90 -9.62 -16.75
CA GLN A 38 -6.14 -8.36 -16.78
C GLN A 38 -7.03 -7.12 -16.75
N LEU A 39 -8.11 -7.08 -17.55
CA LEU A 39 -9.02 -5.94 -17.59
C LEU A 39 -9.71 -5.74 -16.23
N LEU A 40 -10.09 -6.85 -15.57
CA LEU A 40 -10.68 -6.81 -14.24
C LEU A 40 -9.71 -6.21 -13.20
N ILE A 41 -8.43 -6.59 -13.22
CA ILE A 41 -7.41 -5.99 -12.34
C ILE A 41 -7.27 -4.50 -12.62
N ILE A 42 -7.20 -4.10 -13.89
CA ILE A 42 -7.05 -2.69 -14.29
C ILE A 42 -8.23 -1.87 -13.80
N LEU A 43 -9.46 -2.31 -14.06
CA LEU A 43 -10.67 -1.62 -13.63
C LEU A 43 -10.79 -1.58 -12.11
N PHE A 44 -10.47 -2.68 -11.43
CA PHE A 44 -10.45 -2.72 -9.97
C PHE A 44 -9.45 -1.72 -9.39
N ALA A 45 -8.20 -1.73 -9.89
CA ALA A 45 -7.16 -0.82 -9.41
C ALA A 45 -7.53 0.65 -9.65
N LEU A 46 -8.11 0.97 -10.81
CA LEU A 46 -8.60 2.31 -11.14
C LEU A 46 -9.72 2.74 -10.19
N ILE A 47 -10.78 1.94 -10.06
CA ILE A 47 -11.97 2.29 -9.28
C ILE A 47 -11.63 2.35 -7.80
N ALA A 48 -11.01 1.30 -7.25
CA ALA A 48 -10.67 1.24 -5.82
C ALA A 48 -9.63 2.32 -5.45
N GLY A 49 -8.59 2.49 -6.27
CA GLY A 49 -7.57 3.52 -6.03
C GLY A 49 -8.13 4.95 -6.09
N THR A 50 -8.93 5.26 -7.10
CA THR A 50 -9.57 6.57 -7.23
C THR A 50 -10.52 6.84 -6.08
N THR A 51 -11.36 5.85 -5.74
CA THR A 51 -12.32 5.97 -4.64
C THR A 51 -11.59 6.19 -3.32
N ALA A 52 -10.51 5.44 -3.07
CA ALA A 52 -9.79 5.55 -1.81
C ALA A 52 -9.09 6.91 -1.64
N LEU A 53 -8.42 7.38 -2.68
CA LEU A 53 -7.81 8.70 -2.67
C LEU A 53 -8.87 9.81 -2.58
N ALA A 54 -10.04 9.64 -3.19
CA ALA A 54 -11.15 10.59 -3.07
C ALA A 54 -11.69 10.65 -1.63
N ILE A 55 -11.85 9.51 -0.95
CA ILE A 55 -12.27 9.45 0.47
C ILE A 55 -11.25 10.16 1.36
N ILE A 56 -9.96 9.88 1.20
CA ILE A 56 -8.88 10.56 1.95
C ILE A 56 -8.88 12.07 1.67
N THR A 57 -9.07 12.46 0.41
CA THR A 57 -9.11 13.88 0.02
C THR A 57 -10.32 14.60 0.63
N MET A 58 -11.49 13.94 0.65
CA MET A 58 -12.69 14.46 1.30
C MET A 58 -12.47 14.59 2.81
N ALA A 59 -11.86 13.59 3.46
CA ALA A 59 -11.50 13.68 4.86
C ALA A 59 -10.52 14.85 5.12
N ALA A 60 -9.56 15.09 4.22
CA ALA A 60 -8.63 16.21 4.32
C ALA A 60 -9.38 17.55 4.25
N GLN A 61 -10.34 17.67 3.33
CA GLN A 61 -11.17 18.85 3.16
C GLN A 61 -12.04 19.13 4.40
N LEU A 62 -12.61 18.09 5.02
CA LEU A 62 -13.46 18.21 6.20
C LEU A 62 -12.67 18.54 7.47
N THR A 63 -11.54 17.85 7.68
CA THR A 63 -10.71 18.02 8.89
C THR A 63 -9.79 19.23 8.82
N LYS A 64 -9.56 19.79 7.63
CA LYS A 64 -8.54 20.83 7.35
C LYS A 64 -7.12 20.38 7.71
N LEU A 65 -6.89 19.07 7.80
CA LEU A 65 -5.58 18.47 8.01
C LEU A 65 -4.99 17.98 6.68
N PRO A 66 -3.65 17.94 6.54
CA PRO A 66 -2.98 17.48 5.33
C PRO A 66 -2.98 15.94 5.25
N LEU A 67 -4.15 15.33 5.17
CA LEU A 67 -4.29 13.87 5.11
C LEU A 67 -3.81 13.30 3.77
N LEU A 68 -4.00 14.03 2.67
CA LEU A 68 -3.46 13.64 1.37
C LEU A 68 -2.04 14.17 1.20
N PHE A 69 -1.05 13.28 1.09
CA PHE A 69 0.34 13.60 0.81
C PHE A 69 0.87 12.73 -0.35
N PRO A 70 1.83 13.22 -1.16
CA PRO A 70 2.27 12.54 -2.38
C PRO A 70 2.57 11.03 -2.26
N PRO A 71 3.21 10.52 -1.20
CA PRO A 71 3.41 9.09 -0.97
C PRO A 71 2.14 8.22 -0.95
N LEU A 72 0.96 8.74 -0.61
CA LEU A 72 -0.26 7.91 -0.53
C LEU A 72 -0.72 7.42 -1.90
N ALA A 73 -0.52 8.19 -2.96
CA ALA A 73 -0.93 7.78 -4.31
C ALA A 73 -0.23 6.49 -4.79
N PRO A 74 1.12 6.37 -4.78
CA PRO A 74 1.78 5.11 -5.10
C PRO A 74 1.53 4.02 -4.06
N SER A 75 1.22 4.37 -2.80
CA SER A 75 0.80 3.38 -1.79
C SER A 75 -0.54 2.73 -2.15
N ALA A 76 -1.53 3.56 -2.49
CA ALA A 76 -2.84 3.12 -2.97
C ALA A 76 -2.69 2.29 -4.25
N PHE A 77 -1.86 2.75 -5.20
CA PHE A 77 -1.58 2.00 -6.42
C PHE A 77 -1.06 0.59 -6.12
N ILE A 78 -0.06 0.44 -5.24
CA ILE A 78 0.45 -0.88 -4.84
C ILE A 78 -0.64 -1.72 -4.17
N LEU A 79 -1.42 -1.13 -3.25
CA LEU A 79 -2.48 -1.81 -2.51
C LEU A 79 -3.61 -2.35 -3.39
N PHE A 80 -3.94 -1.67 -4.51
CA PHE A 80 -5.04 -2.07 -5.37
C PHE A 80 -4.61 -2.77 -6.67
N TYR A 81 -3.38 -2.55 -7.14
CA TYR A 81 -2.81 -3.23 -8.32
C TYR A 81 -2.11 -4.54 -7.97
N THR A 82 -1.29 -4.55 -6.91
CA THR A 82 -0.55 -5.74 -6.44
C THR A 82 -0.84 -6.03 -4.97
N PRO A 83 -2.13 -6.25 -4.59
CA PRO A 83 -2.56 -6.39 -3.21
C PRO A 83 -1.89 -7.54 -2.47
N LEU A 84 -1.40 -8.56 -3.19
CA LEU A 84 -0.80 -9.76 -2.61
C LEU A 84 0.75 -9.74 -2.69
N SER A 85 1.32 -8.58 -2.99
CA SER A 85 2.76 -8.36 -2.88
C SER A 85 3.19 -8.18 -1.42
N PRO A 86 4.44 -8.53 -1.06
CA PRO A 86 5.00 -8.19 0.26
C PRO A 86 4.93 -6.69 0.57
N SER A 87 5.16 -5.85 -0.43
CA SER A 87 5.12 -4.38 -0.31
C SER A 87 3.73 -3.83 -0.04
N ALA A 88 2.66 -4.55 -0.41
CA ALA A 88 1.27 -4.20 -0.12
C ALA A 88 0.80 -4.69 1.26
N SER A 89 1.63 -5.43 2.01
CA SER A 89 1.20 -5.93 3.33
C SER A 89 0.98 -4.79 4.33
N PRO A 90 -0.11 -4.81 5.12
CA PRO A 90 -0.42 -3.72 6.06
C PRO A 90 0.72 -3.37 7.02
N ARG A 91 1.43 -4.39 7.52
CA ARG A 91 2.64 -4.24 8.33
C ARG A 91 3.69 -3.37 7.63
N ASN A 92 3.98 -3.66 6.37
CA ASN A 92 5.04 -2.97 5.65
C ASN A 92 4.64 -1.52 5.37
N VAL A 93 3.42 -1.28 4.89
CA VAL A 93 2.87 0.06 4.66
C VAL A 93 2.92 0.88 5.96
N PHE A 94 2.33 0.36 7.04
CA PHE A 94 2.25 1.08 8.31
C PHE A 94 3.62 1.39 8.89
N LEU A 95 4.47 0.38 9.08
CA LEU A 95 5.78 0.55 9.72
C LEU A 95 6.71 1.43 8.90
N SER A 96 6.76 1.25 7.58
CA SER A 96 7.63 2.05 6.72
C SER A 96 7.23 3.53 6.74
N HIS A 97 5.95 3.88 6.66
CA HIS A 97 5.51 5.27 6.71
C HIS A 97 5.75 5.91 8.08
N THR A 98 5.46 5.21 9.18
CA THR A 98 5.72 5.73 10.54
C THR A 98 7.22 5.91 10.78
N MET A 99 8.05 4.96 10.37
CA MET A 99 9.51 5.10 10.45
C MET A 99 10.02 6.19 9.52
N GLY A 100 9.51 6.30 8.29
CA GLY A 100 9.90 7.33 7.34
C GLY A 100 9.63 8.72 7.88
N LEU A 101 8.43 8.92 8.46
CA LEU A 101 8.07 10.14 9.15
C LEU A 101 9.04 10.43 10.31
N GLY A 102 9.31 9.45 11.17
CA GLY A 102 10.24 9.59 12.29
C GLY A 102 11.67 9.93 11.87
N VAL A 103 12.20 9.22 10.87
CA VAL A 103 13.55 9.41 10.32
C VAL A 103 13.69 10.81 9.72
N GLY A 104 12.75 11.24 8.87
CA GLY A 104 12.83 12.55 8.24
C GLY A 104 12.76 13.70 9.27
N LEU A 105 11.86 13.59 10.25
CA LEU A 105 11.77 14.58 11.33
C LEU A 105 13.02 14.58 12.22
N LEU A 106 13.59 13.41 12.51
CA LEU A 106 14.79 13.28 13.33
C LEU A 106 15.99 13.91 12.62
N CYS A 107 16.23 13.59 11.36
CA CYS A 107 17.32 14.17 10.57
C CYS A 107 17.20 15.70 10.48
N LEU A 108 15.98 16.22 10.25
CA LEU A 108 15.74 17.66 10.24
C LEU A 108 16.03 18.30 11.60
N LYS A 109 15.56 17.71 12.70
CA LYS A 109 15.80 18.24 14.07
C LYS A 109 17.28 18.20 14.45
N VAL A 110 17.97 17.10 14.15
CA VAL A 110 19.41 16.96 14.42
C VAL A 110 20.19 18.02 13.65
N MET A 111 19.87 18.25 12.37
CA MET A 111 20.56 19.28 11.60
C MET A 111 20.24 20.69 12.08
N ALA A 112 18.99 20.97 12.44
CA ALA A 112 18.58 22.26 13.00
C ALA A 112 19.24 22.56 14.36
N PHE A 113 19.62 21.53 15.12
CA PHE A 113 20.38 21.69 16.36
C PHE A 113 21.82 22.14 16.08
N PHE A 114 22.46 21.61 15.04
CA PHE A 114 23.86 21.97 14.69
C PHE A 114 23.97 23.25 13.85
N TYR A 115 22.94 23.58 13.08
CA TYR A 115 22.93 24.74 12.20
C TYR A 115 21.68 25.58 12.51
N THR A 116 21.86 26.65 13.27
CA THR A 116 20.82 27.60 13.70
C THR A 116 20.30 28.51 12.58
N GLU A 117 20.80 28.34 11.36
CA GLU A 117 20.39 29.06 10.16
C GLU A 117 18.89 28.90 9.88
N GLN A 118 18.18 30.02 9.77
CA GLN A 118 16.74 30.09 9.48
C GLN A 118 16.36 29.42 8.14
N SER A 119 17.35 29.20 7.27
CA SER A 119 17.21 28.62 5.93
C SER A 119 16.83 27.13 5.89
N LEU A 120 16.95 26.39 7.00
CA LEU A 120 16.58 24.97 7.03
C LEU A 120 15.06 24.73 6.92
N PHE A 121 14.27 25.67 7.44
CA PHE A 121 12.81 25.60 7.44
C PHE A 121 12.16 26.37 6.29
N ASP A 122 12.94 27.17 5.56
CA ASP A 122 12.49 27.82 4.34
C ASP A 122 12.38 26.78 3.23
N SER A 123 11.14 26.53 2.79
CA SER A 123 10.84 25.52 1.78
C SER A 123 11.29 25.96 0.39
N ALA A 124 11.44 27.27 0.15
CA ALA A 124 11.71 27.86 -1.15
C ALA A 124 13.21 27.89 -1.51
N ALA A 125 14.11 27.80 -0.52
CA ALA A 125 15.55 27.80 -0.73
C ALA A 125 16.16 26.40 -0.53
N MET A 126 17.07 26.00 -1.44
CA MET A 126 17.89 24.78 -1.29
C MET A 126 19.30 25.15 -0.82
N SER A 127 19.58 24.89 0.45
CA SER A 127 20.92 25.00 1.03
C SER A 127 21.62 23.63 1.07
N TRP A 128 22.95 23.62 1.19
CA TRP A 128 23.73 22.37 1.28
C TRP A 128 23.29 21.51 2.48
N GLN A 129 22.94 22.15 3.59
CA GLN A 129 22.44 21.47 4.79
C GLN A 129 21.11 20.74 4.50
N ARG A 130 20.20 21.33 3.72
CA ARG A 130 18.95 20.66 3.31
C ARG A 130 19.23 19.48 2.38
N VAL A 131 20.20 19.59 1.47
CA VAL A 131 20.64 18.47 0.62
C VAL A 131 21.08 17.29 1.49
N VAL A 132 21.89 17.53 2.52
CA VAL A 132 22.34 16.49 3.46
C VAL A 132 21.16 15.90 4.24
N VAL A 133 20.26 16.73 4.78
CA VAL A 133 19.08 16.26 5.53
C VAL A 133 18.18 15.38 4.68
N ILE A 134 17.88 15.82 3.45
CA ILE A 134 17.04 15.08 2.49
C ILE A 134 17.71 13.76 2.08
N GLY A 135 18.98 13.81 1.70
CA GLY A 135 19.74 12.64 1.26
C GLY A 135 19.88 11.59 2.37
N LEU A 136 20.26 12.03 3.57
CA LEU A 136 20.38 11.13 4.73
C LEU A 136 19.03 10.53 5.13
N SER A 137 17.96 11.33 5.16
CA SER A 137 16.63 10.84 5.54
C SER A 137 16.13 9.75 4.60
N THR A 138 16.23 10.00 3.28
CA THR A 138 15.74 9.08 2.24
C THR A 138 16.60 7.82 2.13
N GLY A 139 17.93 7.95 2.24
CA GLY A 139 18.84 6.80 2.29
C GLY A 139 18.65 5.94 3.53
N LEU A 140 18.53 6.57 4.71
CA LEU A 140 18.39 5.85 5.98
C LEU A 140 17.07 5.10 6.07
N ILE A 141 15.94 5.67 5.66
CA ILE A 141 14.67 4.92 5.64
C ILE A 141 14.74 3.77 4.64
N GLY A 142 15.40 3.95 3.50
CA GLY A 142 15.65 2.88 2.53
C GLY A 142 16.38 1.69 3.17
N LEU A 143 17.47 1.97 3.89
CA LEU A 143 18.23 0.97 4.64
C LEU A 143 17.37 0.30 5.72
N LEU A 144 16.65 1.08 6.53
CA LEU A 144 15.83 0.56 7.63
C LEU A 144 14.71 -0.36 7.13
N MET A 145 14.06 -0.01 6.02
CA MET A 145 13.05 -0.86 5.39
C MET A 145 13.60 -2.23 4.98
N ILE A 146 14.83 -2.27 4.47
CA ILE A 146 15.52 -3.52 4.09
C ILE A 146 15.86 -4.33 5.33
N VAL A 147 16.53 -3.71 6.31
CA VAL A 147 16.98 -4.37 7.55
C VAL A 147 15.80 -4.93 8.34
N LEU A 148 14.71 -4.16 8.48
CA LEU A 148 13.52 -4.52 9.25
C LEU A 148 12.52 -5.36 8.45
N ARG A 149 12.83 -5.65 7.18
CA ARG A 149 12.02 -6.47 6.25
C ARG A 149 10.58 -5.96 6.18
N CYS A 150 10.45 -4.65 5.97
CA CYS A 150 9.19 -3.94 5.84
C CYS A 150 9.20 -2.99 4.65
N VAL A 151 9.82 -3.43 3.54
CA VAL A 151 9.95 -2.65 2.32
C VAL A 151 8.58 -2.25 1.79
N HIS A 152 8.38 -0.95 1.69
CA HIS A 152 7.27 -0.31 1.00
C HIS A 152 7.82 1.00 0.42
N PRO A 153 8.26 1.00 -0.85
CA PRO A 153 9.01 2.11 -1.44
C PRO A 153 8.40 3.51 -1.28
N PRO A 154 7.06 3.70 -1.33
CA PRO A 154 6.44 5.00 -1.11
C PRO A 154 6.85 5.70 0.19
N ALA A 155 7.17 4.96 1.25
CA ALA A 155 7.60 5.53 2.52
C ALA A 155 8.93 6.32 2.44
N ALA A 156 9.76 6.06 1.43
CA ALA A 156 10.94 6.89 1.17
C ALA A 156 10.55 8.35 0.90
N ALA A 157 9.46 8.57 0.16
CA ALA A 157 8.92 9.90 -0.09
C ALA A 157 8.26 10.51 1.16
N THR A 158 7.78 9.69 2.11
CA THR A 158 7.33 10.19 3.43
C THR A 158 8.50 10.76 4.23
N ALA A 159 9.64 10.07 4.25
CA ALA A 159 10.85 10.60 4.88
C ALA A 159 11.34 11.89 4.20
N LEU A 160 11.30 11.95 2.87
CA LEU A 160 11.61 13.15 2.10
C LEU A 160 10.75 14.34 2.51
N ILE A 161 9.42 14.19 2.54
CA ILE A 161 8.49 15.28 2.88
C ILE A 161 8.67 15.73 4.34
N ALA A 162 8.90 14.79 5.25
CA ALA A 162 9.22 15.10 6.64
C ALA A 162 10.53 15.88 6.75
N ALA A 163 11.57 15.48 6.02
CA ALA A 163 12.87 16.14 5.95
C ALA A 163 12.80 17.54 5.32
N LEU A 164 11.85 17.78 4.42
CA LEU A 164 11.56 19.09 3.84
C LEU A 164 10.87 20.06 4.83
N GLY A 165 10.49 19.58 6.02
CA GLY A 165 9.87 20.41 7.05
C GLY A 165 8.40 20.74 6.75
N TYR A 166 7.71 19.85 6.03
CA TYR A 166 6.28 20.00 5.70
C TYR A 166 5.38 20.01 6.96
N PHE A 167 5.71 19.17 7.95
CA PHE A 167 4.94 19.06 9.19
C PHE A 167 5.38 20.14 10.19
N LYS A 168 4.46 21.05 10.53
CA LYS A 168 4.70 22.18 11.45
C LYS A 168 4.26 21.91 12.88
N ASN A 169 3.35 20.94 13.09
CA ASN A 169 2.83 20.60 14.40
C ASN A 169 2.49 19.11 14.52
N ILE A 170 2.23 18.67 15.75
CA ILE A 170 1.94 17.26 16.05
C ILE A 170 0.64 16.78 15.38
N PHE A 171 -0.36 17.65 15.20
CA PHE A 171 -1.62 17.27 14.56
C PHE A 171 -1.41 16.86 13.10
N GLN A 172 -0.54 17.54 12.36
CA GLN A 172 -0.22 17.17 10.98
C GLN A 172 0.56 15.85 10.91
N VAL A 173 1.43 15.57 11.88
CA VAL A 173 2.15 14.29 12.01
C VAL A 173 1.15 13.16 12.28
N MET A 174 0.23 13.36 13.22
CA MET A 174 -0.82 12.38 13.53
C MET A 174 -1.81 12.19 12.37
N ALA A 175 -2.11 13.26 11.63
CA ALA A 175 -2.93 13.22 10.43
C ALA A 175 -2.32 12.30 9.37
N LEU A 176 -1.00 12.35 9.16
CA LEU A 176 -0.32 11.43 8.25
C LEU A 176 -0.53 9.97 8.66
N VAL A 177 -0.31 9.65 9.94
CA VAL A 177 -0.49 8.28 10.46
C VAL A 177 -1.95 7.84 10.32
N ALA A 178 -2.89 8.72 10.62
CA ALA A 178 -4.32 8.48 10.45
C ALA A 178 -4.69 8.21 8.99
N ALA A 179 -4.13 8.95 8.04
CA ALA A 179 -4.38 8.75 6.61
C ALA A 179 -3.80 7.41 6.10
N VAL A 180 -2.64 6.98 6.60
CA VAL A 180 -2.08 5.64 6.31
C VAL A 180 -3.00 4.55 6.86
N ILE A 181 -3.50 4.71 8.09
CA ILE A 181 -4.45 3.77 8.69
C ILE A 181 -5.74 3.73 7.89
N LEU A 182 -6.27 4.89 7.50
CA LEU A 182 -7.48 4.98 6.68
C LEU A 182 -7.30 4.23 5.36
N LEU A 183 -6.20 4.48 4.64
CA LEU A 183 -5.88 3.77 3.41
C LEU A 183 -5.79 2.24 3.60
N LEU A 184 -5.24 1.78 4.73
CA LEU A 184 -5.18 0.35 5.05
C LEU A 184 -6.55 -0.25 5.37
N VAL A 185 -7.42 0.49 6.06
CA VAL A 185 -8.82 0.09 6.29
C VAL A 185 -9.53 -0.04 4.94
N GLU A 186 -9.35 0.93 4.05
CA GLU A 186 -9.91 0.91 2.71
C GLU A 186 -9.37 -0.27 1.89
N ALA A 187 -8.08 -0.58 1.98
CA ALA A 187 -7.50 -1.78 1.36
C ALA A 187 -8.17 -3.06 1.87
N VAL A 188 -8.39 -3.21 3.18
CA VAL A 188 -9.12 -4.35 3.73
C VAL A 188 -10.54 -4.40 3.18
N VAL A 189 -11.25 -3.27 3.12
CA VAL A 189 -12.62 -3.21 2.60
C VAL A 189 -12.67 -3.60 1.12
N PHE A 190 -11.91 -2.91 0.26
CA PHE A 190 -11.96 -3.13 -1.18
C PHE A 190 -11.35 -4.47 -1.61
N VAL A 191 -10.21 -4.87 -1.04
CA VAL A 191 -9.48 -6.06 -1.48
C VAL A 191 -10.03 -7.33 -0.82
N ARG A 192 -10.25 -7.31 0.51
CA ARG A 192 -10.68 -8.50 1.25
C ARG A 192 -12.19 -8.69 1.22
N LEU A 193 -12.97 -7.66 1.56
CA LEU A 193 -14.42 -7.80 1.71
C LEU A 193 -15.12 -7.77 0.35
N ILE A 194 -14.88 -6.72 -0.44
CA ILE A 194 -15.50 -6.53 -1.76
C ILE A 194 -14.82 -7.41 -2.82
N GLY A 195 -13.48 -7.46 -2.82
CA GLY A 195 -12.69 -8.23 -3.79
C GLY A 195 -12.66 -9.73 -3.52
N GLY A 196 -12.96 -10.18 -2.29
CA GLY A 196 -12.91 -11.59 -1.91
C GLY A 196 -11.51 -12.20 -1.97
N LEU A 197 -10.46 -11.38 -1.99
CA LEU A 197 -9.08 -11.86 -2.02
C LEU A 197 -8.60 -12.18 -0.60
N PRO A 198 -7.63 -13.11 -0.44
CA PRO A 198 -7.07 -13.48 0.86
C PRO A 198 -6.08 -12.42 1.40
N TYR A 199 -6.50 -11.15 1.41
CA TYR A 199 -5.67 -10.05 1.88
C TYR A 199 -5.51 -10.11 3.41
N PRO A 200 -4.26 -10.11 3.93
CA PRO A 200 -3.99 -10.25 5.36
C PRO A 200 -4.36 -8.97 6.12
N ILE A 201 -4.60 -9.10 7.43
CA ILE A 201 -4.82 -7.93 8.32
C ILE A 201 -3.48 -7.29 8.73
N TRP A 202 -2.39 -8.05 8.73
CA TRP A 202 -1.08 -7.57 9.19
C TRP A 202 0.06 -7.95 8.25
N LYS A 203 0.38 -9.24 8.15
CA LYS A 203 1.52 -9.74 7.36
C LYS A 203 1.05 -10.74 6.32
N ILE A 204 1.59 -10.64 5.10
CA ILE A 204 1.30 -11.58 4.02
C ILE A 204 2.10 -12.88 4.15
N ASP A 205 1.45 -14.00 3.83
CA ASP A 205 2.08 -15.31 3.70
C ASP A 205 2.67 -15.47 2.29
N GLN A 206 3.91 -15.93 2.20
CA GLN A 206 4.57 -16.22 0.92
C GLN A 206 3.84 -17.27 0.10
N ARG A 207 3.07 -18.17 0.73
CA ARG A 207 2.24 -19.15 0.01
C ARG A 207 1.18 -18.44 -0.84
N LEU A 208 0.59 -17.36 -0.32
CA LEU A 208 -0.41 -16.56 -1.05
C LEU A 208 0.24 -15.79 -2.21
N THR A 209 1.42 -15.21 -1.98
CA THR A 209 2.20 -14.53 -3.04
C THR A 209 2.49 -15.47 -4.22
N LYS A 210 2.81 -16.74 -3.95
CA LYS A 210 3.03 -17.76 -4.99
C LYS A 210 1.75 -18.18 -5.70
N ALA A 211 0.66 -18.38 -4.94
CA ALA A 211 -0.61 -18.82 -5.49
C ALA A 211 -1.28 -17.76 -6.39
N TYR A 212 -1.09 -16.47 -6.07
CA TYR A 212 -1.71 -15.34 -6.76
C TYR A 212 -0.66 -14.45 -7.42
N ARG A 213 0.17 -15.03 -8.29
CA ARG A 213 1.35 -14.38 -8.84
C ARG A 213 1.05 -13.07 -9.58
N GLU A 214 -0.02 -13.02 -10.37
CA GLU A 214 -0.39 -11.78 -11.10
C GLU A 214 -0.76 -10.63 -10.15
N LEU A 215 -1.36 -10.93 -9.00
CA LEU A 215 -1.71 -9.95 -7.96
C LEU A 215 -0.55 -9.67 -6.99
N ALA A 216 0.55 -10.42 -7.10
CA ALA A 216 1.74 -10.26 -6.28
C ALA A 216 2.87 -9.55 -7.03
N ASP A 217 3.09 -9.93 -8.28
CA ASP A 217 4.20 -9.45 -9.11
C ASP A 217 3.73 -8.48 -10.21
N GLY A 218 2.42 -8.36 -10.44
CA GLY A 218 1.83 -7.55 -11.51
C GLY A 218 1.55 -8.33 -12.79
N ILE A 219 0.73 -7.74 -13.66
CA ILE A 219 0.33 -8.32 -14.96
C ILE A 219 1.57 -8.51 -15.84
N GLY A 220 1.74 -9.70 -16.42
CA GLY A 220 2.81 -9.98 -17.38
C GLY A 220 4.20 -10.20 -16.76
N SER A 221 4.33 -10.17 -15.43
CA SER A 221 5.57 -10.49 -14.73
C SER A 221 6.00 -11.95 -14.97
N ARG A 222 7.04 -12.15 -15.80
CA ARG A 222 7.68 -13.46 -16.03
C ARG A 222 8.95 -13.57 -15.19
N GLY A 223 8.83 -13.86 -13.90
CA GLY A 223 10.01 -14.05 -13.05
C GLY A 223 10.62 -12.74 -12.56
N GLY A 224 11.32 -12.81 -11.42
CA GLY A 224 12.05 -11.64 -10.94
C GLY A 224 13.16 -11.26 -11.92
N PHE A 225 13.37 -9.96 -12.14
CA PHE A 225 14.44 -9.42 -13.00
C PHE A 225 15.79 -10.14 -12.78
N TRP A 226 16.19 -10.33 -11.52
CA TRP A 226 17.43 -11.02 -11.17
C TRP A 226 17.43 -12.52 -11.50
N GLN A 227 16.27 -13.18 -11.43
CA GLN A 227 16.13 -14.57 -11.88
C GLN A 227 16.27 -14.68 -13.39
N GLU A 228 15.64 -13.78 -14.14
CA GLU A 228 15.76 -13.74 -15.60
C GLU A 228 17.22 -13.46 -16.02
N ILE A 229 17.86 -12.44 -15.44
CA ILE A 229 19.28 -12.15 -15.68
C ILE A 229 20.17 -13.34 -15.32
N SER A 230 20.01 -13.94 -14.14
CA SER A 230 20.81 -15.09 -13.76
C SER A 230 20.63 -16.25 -14.74
N SER A 231 19.39 -16.54 -15.15
CA SER A 231 19.09 -17.61 -16.09
C SER A 231 19.71 -17.35 -17.46
N ASN A 232 19.70 -16.09 -17.92
CA ASN A 232 20.27 -15.69 -19.21
C ASN A 232 21.80 -15.72 -19.18
N ILE A 233 22.43 -15.30 -18.08
CA ILE A 233 23.88 -15.39 -17.89
C ILE A 233 24.33 -16.87 -17.89
N TYR A 234 23.62 -17.75 -17.18
CA TYR A 234 23.93 -19.17 -17.15
C TYR A 234 23.77 -19.84 -18.52
N LYS A 235 22.71 -19.50 -19.27
CA LYS A 235 22.47 -20.03 -20.62
C LYS A 235 23.52 -19.57 -21.64
N LYS A 236 24.02 -18.34 -21.54
CA LYS A 236 25.09 -17.82 -22.43
C LYS A 236 26.47 -18.43 -22.16
N ARG A 237 26.66 -19.11 -21.03
CA ARG A 237 27.93 -19.75 -20.65
C ARG A 237 27.99 -21.25 -20.96
N ARG A 238 26.95 -21.81 -21.58
CA ARG A 238 26.92 -23.15 -22.18
C ARG A 238 26.95 -23.02 -23.69
#